data_AF-A0A7S3MM00-F1
#
_entry.id   AF-A0A7S3MM00-F1
#
_cell.length_a   1.000
_cell.length_b   1.000
_cell.length_c   1.000
_cell.angle_alpha   90.00
_cell.angle_beta   90.00
_cell.angle_gamma   90.00
#
_symmetry.space_group_name_H-M   'P 1'
#
loop_
_entity.id
_entity.type
_entity.pdbx_description
1 polymer ?
#
loop_
_entity_poly.entity_id
_entity_poly.type
_entity_poly.pdbx_seq_one_letter_code
_entity_poly.pdbx_strand_id
1 'polypeptide(L)'
;PVQDFASDGAKQQVGNDAFLNEGLMKRAIEGPGVKSKSKLKIAVVGAGLAGMVAAMDLADAGHEVEMFELRPFVGGKVSSWKDKEGNHIEMGLHVFFGCYYNLFGIMKRTGSFDKHLRL
;
A
#
# COMPACT_ATOMS: atom_id res chain seq x y z
N PRO A 1 -5.41 29.72 -14.09
CA PRO A 1 -5.07 28.78 -15.18
C PRO A 1 -5.44 27.35 -14.79
N VAL A 2 -6.36 26.72 -15.52
CA VAL A 2 -6.73 25.32 -15.31
C VAL A 2 -5.51 24.47 -15.66
N GLN A 3 -4.99 23.70 -14.70
CA GLN A 3 -3.94 22.73 -14.97
C GLN A 3 -4.52 21.68 -15.92
N ASP A 4 -3.96 21.60 -17.12
CA ASP A 4 -4.30 20.58 -18.09
C ASP A 4 -3.87 19.21 -17.52
N PHE A 5 -4.83 18.34 -17.25
CA PHE A 5 -4.61 16.97 -16.77
C PHE A 5 -4.17 16.08 -17.95
N ALA A 6 -3.06 16.43 -18.60
CA ALA A 6 -2.49 15.59 -19.64
C ALA A 6 -1.79 14.39 -18.96
N SER A 7 -2.28 13.18 -19.23
CA SER A 7 -1.77 11.92 -18.65
C SER A 7 -0.47 11.46 -19.33
N ASP A 8 0.52 12.33 -19.47
CA ASP A 8 1.78 11.95 -20.13
C ASP A 8 2.50 10.81 -19.40
N GLY A 9 2.30 10.68 -18.08
CA GLY A 9 2.72 9.50 -17.31
C GLY A 9 1.95 8.22 -17.64
N ALA A 10 0.67 8.30 -18.03
CA ALA A 10 -0.09 7.11 -18.44
C ALA A 10 0.41 6.55 -19.80
N LYS A 11 0.97 7.42 -20.66
CA LYS A 11 1.58 7.00 -21.94
C LYS A 11 2.87 6.19 -21.73
N GLN A 12 3.57 6.36 -20.61
CA GLN A 12 4.73 5.53 -20.26
C GLN A 12 4.35 4.09 -19.85
N GLN A 13 3.07 3.82 -19.61
CA GLN A 13 2.59 2.54 -19.08
C GLN A 13 2.20 1.53 -20.17
N VAL A 14 2.36 1.87 -21.46
CA VAL A 14 1.89 1.06 -22.59
C VAL A 14 3.05 0.25 -23.18
N GLY A 15 3.06 -1.08 -22.96
CA GLY A 15 4.07 -2.00 -23.52
C GLY A 15 4.31 -3.23 -22.64
N ASN A 16 4.94 -4.29 -23.18
CA ASN A 16 5.25 -5.52 -22.43
C ASN A 16 6.24 -5.31 -21.26
N ASP A 17 6.98 -4.19 -21.25
CA ASP A 17 7.87 -3.78 -20.14
C ASP A 17 7.12 -3.07 -18.99
N ALA A 18 5.80 -2.95 -19.11
CA ALA A 18 4.94 -2.36 -18.09
C ALA A 18 4.52 -3.36 -17.02
N PHE A 19 4.63 -4.68 -17.22
CA PHE A 19 4.29 -5.65 -16.18
C PHE A 19 5.41 -5.70 -15.12
N LEU A 20 5.09 -5.39 -13.86
CA LEU A 20 6.05 -5.36 -12.75
C LEU A 20 7.27 -4.45 -13.01
N ASN A 21 7.07 -3.31 -13.66
CA ASN A 21 8.13 -2.32 -13.88
C ASN A 21 8.67 -1.76 -12.55
N GLU A 22 9.94 -2.06 -12.23
CA GLU A 22 10.53 -1.70 -10.93
C GLU A 22 10.70 -0.18 -10.75
N GLY A 23 10.95 0.55 -11.83
CA GLY A 23 11.02 2.01 -11.79
C GLY A 23 9.71 2.63 -11.30
N LEU A 24 8.57 2.11 -11.77
CA LEU A 24 7.24 2.54 -11.34
C LEU A 24 6.90 2.10 -9.91
N MET A 25 7.58 1.09 -9.37
CA MET A 25 7.41 0.62 -7.98
C MET A 25 8.32 1.33 -6.98
N LYS A 26 9.36 2.05 -7.44
CA LYS A 26 10.45 2.58 -6.60
C LYS A 26 9.97 3.35 -5.37
N ARG A 27 9.03 4.29 -5.54
CA ARG A 27 8.47 5.07 -4.42
C ARG A 27 7.76 4.19 -3.39
N ALA A 28 7.01 3.19 -3.84
CA ALA A 28 6.33 2.27 -2.94
C ALA A 28 7.32 1.36 -2.20
N ILE A 29 8.45 1.01 -2.82
CA ILE A 29 9.52 0.20 -2.22
C ILE A 29 10.31 1.01 -1.18
N GLU A 30 10.68 2.25 -1.51
CA GLU A 30 11.63 3.05 -0.72
C GLU A 30 10.95 3.93 0.35
N GLY A 31 9.63 4.10 0.30
CA GLY A 31 8.92 5.02 1.18
C GLY A 31 9.02 6.49 0.71
N PRO A 32 8.62 7.49 1.52
CA PRO A 32 8.42 8.88 1.08
C PRO A 32 9.66 9.61 0.57
N GLY A 33 10.87 9.07 0.79
CA GLY A 33 12.13 9.69 0.35
C GLY A 33 12.46 11.02 1.04
N VAL A 34 11.60 11.50 1.94
CA VAL A 34 11.75 12.74 2.70
C VAL A 34 11.58 12.44 4.17
N LYS A 35 12.51 12.94 4.99
CA LYS A 35 12.41 12.93 6.45
C LYS A 35 11.98 14.31 6.93
N SER A 36 11.06 14.35 7.90
CA SER A 36 10.66 15.59 8.54
C SER A 36 11.79 16.15 9.40
N LYS A 37 11.91 17.48 9.45
CA LYS A 37 12.85 18.18 10.35
C LYS A 37 12.39 18.15 11.81
N SER A 38 11.10 17.91 12.03
CA SER A 38 10.50 17.82 13.37
C SER A 38 9.60 16.59 13.49
N LYS A 39 9.60 16.00 14.68
CA LYS A 39 8.76 14.84 15.01
C LYS A 39 7.36 15.31 15.42
N LEU A 40 6.34 14.68 14.84
CA LEU A 40 4.93 14.92 15.16
C LEU A 40 4.33 13.66 15.77
N LYS A 41 3.26 13.81 16.56
CA LYS A 41 2.39 12.72 17.00
C LYS A 41 1.14 12.72 16.11
N ILE A 42 0.89 11.62 15.42
CA ILE A 42 -0.14 11.53 14.39
C ILE A 42 -1.06 10.34 14.69
N ALA A 43 -2.36 10.62 14.76
CA ALA A 43 -3.38 9.59 14.83
C ALA A 43 -3.89 9.25 13.42
N VAL A 44 -3.89 7.96 13.07
CA VAL A 44 -4.49 7.43 11.83
C VAL A 44 -5.76 6.67 12.22
N VAL A 45 -6.90 7.10 11.70
CA VAL A 45 -8.20 6.46 11.98
C VAL A 45 -8.56 5.53 10.81
N GLY A 46 -8.60 4.23 11.10
CA GLY A 46 -8.88 3.13 10.18
C GLY A 46 -7.62 2.39 9.75
N ALA A 47 -7.55 1.09 10.05
CA ALA A 47 -6.46 0.19 9.64
C ALA A 47 -6.76 -0.54 8.32
N GLY A 48 -7.38 0.15 7.36
CA GLY A 48 -7.50 -0.32 5.98
C GLY A 48 -6.18 -0.19 5.21
N LEU A 49 -6.15 -0.68 3.97
CA LEU A 49 -4.96 -0.57 3.10
C LEU A 49 -4.42 0.87 3.04
N ALA A 50 -5.29 1.86 2.86
CA ALA A 50 -4.89 3.27 2.82
C ALA A 50 -4.29 3.76 4.16
N GLY A 51 -4.91 3.43 5.29
CA GLY A 51 -4.44 3.83 6.61
C GLY A 51 -3.11 3.18 6.97
N MET A 52 -2.94 1.89 6.66
CA MET A 52 -1.67 1.19 6.88
C MET A 52 -0.54 1.78 6.03
N VAL A 53 -0.77 2.06 4.74
CA VAL A 53 0.26 2.68 3.88
C VAL A 53 0.59 4.11 4.36
N ALA A 54 -0.42 4.91 4.74
CA ALA A 54 -0.19 6.23 5.30
C ALA A 54 0.61 6.18 6.60
N ALA A 55 0.28 5.25 7.50
CA ALA A 55 1.01 5.05 8.75
C ALA A 55 2.46 4.63 8.51
N MET A 56 2.71 3.74 7.53
CA MET A 56 4.06 3.36 7.12
C MET A 56 4.85 4.57 6.61
N ASP A 57 4.30 5.34 5.68
CA ASP A 57 4.98 6.52 5.12
C ASP A 57 5.25 7.59 6.20
N LEU A 58 4.30 7.83 7.11
CA LEU A 58 4.49 8.80 8.20
C LEU A 58 5.53 8.34 9.22
N ALA A 59 5.56 7.04 9.53
CA ALA A 59 6.59 6.45 10.38
C ALA A 59 7.98 6.57 9.71
N ASP A 60 8.06 6.29 8.40
CA ASP A 60 9.30 6.50 7.64
C ASP A 60 9.71 7.96 7.63
N ALA A 61 8.78 8.90 7.52
CA ALA A 61 9.13 10.32 7.56
C ALA A 61 9.68 10.77 8.94
N GLY A 62 9.65 9.91 9.96
CA GLY A 62 10.21 10.15 11.29
C GLY A 62 9.18 10.60 12.33
N HIS A 63 7.88 10.41 12.05
CA HIS A 63 6.82 10.76 12.99
C HIS A 63 6.48 9.60 13.95
N GLU A 64 5.84 9.93 15.06
CA GLU A 64 5.21 8.96 15.95
C GLU A 64 3.77 8.78 15.51
N VAL A 65 3.41 7.56 15.13
CA VAL A 65 2.12 7.25 14.52
C VAL A 65 1.40 6.24 15.39
N GLU A 66 0.16 6.56 15.75
CA GLU A 66 -0.76 5.65 16.42
C GLU A 66 -1.96 5.41 15.51
N MET A 67 -2.36 4.15 15.34
CA MET A 67 -3.43 3.77 14.42
C MET A 67 -4.59 3.16 15.20
N PHE A 68 -5.80 3.63 14.92
CA PHE A 68 -7.03 3.23 15.61
C PHE A 68 -7.97 2.53 14.62
N GLU A 69 -8.34 1.28 14.89
CA GLU A 69 -9.30 0.52 14.09
C GLU A 69 -10.47 0.08 14.97
N LEU A 70 -11.69 0.20 14.43
CA LEU A 70 -12.91 -0.13 15.16
C LEU A 70 -13.09 -1.65 15.33
N ARG A 71 -12.66 -2.44 14.33
CA ARG A 71 -12.85 -3.90 14.30
C ARG A 71 -11.68 -4.62 14.97
N PRO A 72 -11.87 -5.87 15.42
CA PRO A 72 -10.80 -6.67 16.06
C PRO A 72 -9.76 -7.20 15.06
N PHE A 73 -9.80 -6.77 13.80
CA PHE A 73 -8.89 -7.16 12.74
C PHE A 73 -8.62 -5.98 11.80
N VAL A 74 -7.44 -5.99 11.17
CA VAL A 74 -6.98 -4.97 10.24
C VAL A 74 -7.27 -5.37 8.78
N GLY A 75 -7.07 -4.44 7.85
CA GLY A 75 -7.20 -4.67 6.41
C GLY A 75 -8.40 -3.98 5.77
N GLY A 76 -9.34 -3.40 6.52
CA GLY A 76 -10.46 -2.71 5.88
C GLY A 76 -11.32 -3.69 5.05
N LYS A 77 -11.51 -3.36 3.77
CA LYS A 77 -12.15 -4.23 2.77
C LYS A 77 -11.26 -5.38 2.31
N VAL A 78 -9.93 -5.28 2.47
CA VAL A 78 -8.94 -6.33 2.13
C VAL A 78 -8.63 -7.25 3.32
N SER A 79 -9.49 -7.25 4.35
CA SER A 79 -9.27 -8.01 5.57
C SER A 79 -9.55 -9.51 5.39
N SER A 80 -8.79 -10.31 6.10
CA SER A 80 -9.06 -11.72 6.34
C SER A 80 -8.83 -12.06 7.81
N TRP A 81 -9.59 -13.02 8.32
CA TRP A 81 -9.50 -13.48 9.72
C TRP A 81 -9.76 -14.97 9.81
N LYS A 82 -9.42 -15.59 10.95
CA LYS A 82 -9.77 -16.99 11.20
C LYS A 82 -11.07 -17.08 11.99
N ASP A 83 -11.96 -17.97 11.59
CA ASP A 83 -13.13 -18.33 12.39
C ASP A 83 -12.73 -19.23 13.59
N LYS A 84 -13.73 -19.69 14.35
CA LYS A 84 -13.52 -20.54 15.54
C LYS A 84 -12.91 -21.92 15.21
N GLU A 85 -13.05 -22.37 13.98
CA GLU A 85 -12.55 -23.65 13.48
C GLU A 85 -11.17 -23.51 12.82
N GLY A 86 -10.67 -22.28 12.71
CA GLY A 86 -9.37 -21.96 12.12
C GLY A 86 -9.42 -21.71 10.61
N ASN A 87 -10.61 -21.69 9.99
CA ASN A 87 -10.77 -21.41 8.57
C ASN A 87 -10.52 -19.93 8.27
N HIS A 88 -9.83 -19.64 7.17
CA HIS A 88 -9.65 -18.28 6.70
C HIS A 88 -10.93 -17.76 6.04
N ILE A 89 -11.49 -16.70 6.61
CA ILE A 89 -12.61 -15.94 6.05
C ILE A 89 -12.07 -14.64 5.48
N GLU A 90 -12.44 -14.33 4.24
CA GLU A 90 -12.09 -13.07 3.58
C GLU A 90 -13.33 -12.18 3.46
N MET A 91 -13.12 -10.85 3.56
CA MET A 91 -14.22 -9.89 3.35
C MET A 91 -14.75 -9.92 1.91
N GLY A 92 -13.93 -10.33 0.95
CA GLY A 92 -14.32 -10.45 -0.45
C GLY A 92 -13.18 -10.98 -1.31
N LEU A 93 -13.50 -11.37 -2.53
CA LEU A 93 -12.51 -11.77 -3.53
C LEU A 93 -11.73 -10.54 -4.02
N HIS A 94 -10.40 -10.60 -3.94
CA HIS A 94 -9.51 -9.55 -4.42
C HIS A 94 -8.73 -10.02 -5.65
N VAL A 95 -8.77 -9.22 -6.71
CA VAL A 95 -8.01 -9.48 -7.95
C VAL A 95 -6.99 -8.37 -8.12
N PHE A 96 -5.74 -8.74 -8.39
CA PHE A 96 -4.67 -7.79 -8.67
C PHE A 96 -4.40 -7.71 -10.16
N PHE A 97 -4.18 -6.50 -10.64
CA PHE A 97 -3.82 -6.25 -12.03
C PHE A 97 -2.32 -5.90 -12.10
N GLY A 98 -1.67 -6.32 -13.19
CA GLY A 98 -0.23 -6.11 -13.40
C GLY A 98 0.25 -4.66 -13.31
N CYS A 99 -0.66 -3.70 -13.51
CA CYS A 99 -0.40 -2.27 -13.41
C CYS A 99 -0.48 -1.70 -11.99
N TYR A 100 -0.67 -2.52 -10.95
CA TYR A 100 -0.77 -2.07 -9.56
C TYR A 100 0.62 -1.90 -8.92
N TYR A 101 1.45 -1.02 -9.51
CA TYR A 101 2.84 -0.81 -9.09
C TYR A 101 2.98 -0.41 -7.63
N ASN A 102 2.10 0.47 -7.13
CA ASN A 102 2.13 0.86 -5.73
C ASN A 102 1.86 -0.34 -4.80
N LEU A 103 0.89 -1.19 -5.16
CA LEU A 103 0.58 -2.37 -4.36
C LEU A 103 1.74 -3.37 -4.37
N PHE A 104 2.25 -3.72 -5.54
CA PHE A 104 3.36 -4.67 -5.66
C PHE A 104 4.65 -4.14 -5.05
N GLY A 105 4.91 -2.83 -5.16
CA GLY A 105 6.02 -2.17 -4.48
C GLY A 105 5.90 -2.25 -2.95
N ILE A 106 4.71 -2.02 -2.39
CA ILE A 106 4.45 -2.21 -0.95
C ILE A 106 4.58 -3.69 -0.54
N MET A 107 4.12 -4.63 -1.38
CA MET A 107 4.32 -6.06 -1.13
C MET A 107 5.80 -6.43 -1.13
N LYS A 108 6.62 -5.89 -2.04
CA LYS A 108 8.08 -6.09 -2.03
C LYS A 108 8.69 -5.50 -0.77
N ARG A 109 8.31 -4.28 -0.42
CA ARG A 109 8.77 -3.55 0.77
C ARG A 109 8.52 -4.30 2.07
N THR A 110 7.36 -4.94 2.20
CA THR A 110 6.98 -5.72 3.38
C THR A 110 7.50 -7.17 3.34
N GLY A 111 8.19 -7.56 2.27
CA GLY A 111 8.64 -8.94 2.05
C GLY A 111 7.52 -9.93 1.74
N SER A 112 6.32 -9.43 1.42
CA SER A 112 5.13 -10.24 1.13
C SER A 112 5.07 -10.70 -0.34
N PHE A 113 5.74 -9.98 -1.25
CA PHE A 113 5.68 -10.27 -2.69
C PHE A 113 6.11 -11.71 -2.99
N ASP A 114 7.33 -12.11 -2.63
CA ASP A 114 7.83 -13.47 -2.93
C ASP A 114 7.26 -14.55 -2.00
N LYS A 115 6.77 -14.17 -0.82
CA LYS A 115 6.31 -15.12 0.22
C LYS A 115 4.84 -15.50 0.12
N HIS A 116 4.00 -14.57 -0.34
CA HIS A 116 2.54 -14.67 -0.23
C HIS A 116 1.83 -14.53 -1.57
N LEU A 117 2.40 -13.79 -2.52
CA LEU A 117 1.85 -13.72 -3.87
C LEU A 117 2.34 -14.92 -4.68
N ARG A 118 1.41 -15.78 -5.09
CA ARG A 118 1.67 -16.87 -6.03
C ARG A 118 1.26 -16.40 -7.43
N LEU A 119 2.22 -15.88 -8.19
CA LEU A 119 2.09 -15.60 -9.61
C LEU A 119 2.41 -16.83 -10.44
#